data_AF-A0A7Y3PTP1-F1
#
_entry.id   AF-A0A7Y3PTP1-F1
#
_cell.length_a   1.000
_cell.length_b   1.000
_cell.length_c   1.000
_cell.angle_alpha   90.00
_cell.angle_beta   90.00
_cell.angle_gamma   90.00
#
_symmetry.space_group_name_H-M   'P 1'
#
loop_
_entity.id
_entity.type
_entity.pdbx_description
1 polymer ?
#
loop_
_entity_poly.entity_id
_entity_poly.type
_entity_poly.pdbx_seq_one_letter_code
_entity_poly.pdbx_strand_id
1 'polypeptide(L)'
;MPHRDPPGIITPHIPADAYRRSEATGAPVVIVVQASTHQGIPWQRVLIPLAVAGAAALGIWGLVVALCALLDAAAHAATVIAGAAGPIGVGGITLKLARPKH
;
A
#
# COMPACT_ATOMS: atom_id res chain seq x y z
N MET A 1 -36.74 31.12 -16.86
CA MET A 1 -35.36 31.13 -16.34
C MET A 1 -35.16 29.82 -15.57
N PRO A 2 -34.23 28.94 -15.96
CA PRO A 2 -33.99 27.71 -15.21
C PRO A 2 -33.30 28.06 -13.89
N HIS A 3 -33.98 27.78 -12.78
CA HIS A 3 -33.42 27.91 -11.44
C HIS A 3 -32.29 26.87 -11.31
N ARG A 4 -31.07 27.32 -11.01
CA ARG A 4 -29.91 26.45 -10.79
C ARG A 4 -29.81 26.24 -9.30
N ASP A 5 -30.05 25.01 -8.84
CA ASP A 5 -30.02 24.71 -7.41
C ASP A 5 -28.61 24.96 -6.85
N PRO A 6 -28.50 25.65 -5.69
CA PRO A 6 -27.21 25.96 -5.07
C PRO A 6 -26.52 24.68 -4.57
N PRO A 7 -25.18 24.59 -4.65
CA PRO A 7 -24.44 23.42 -4.18
C PRO A 7 -24.50 23.35 -2.64
N GLY A 8 -25.13 22.30 -2.12
CA GLY A 8 -25.26 22.06 -0.69
C GLY A 8 -26.28 20.96 -0.39
N ILE A 9 -26.41 20.59 0.89
CA ILE A 9 -27.49 19.69 1.32
C ILE A 9 -28.80 20.48 1.21
N ILE A 10 -29.49 20.30 0.09
CA ILE A 10 -30.80 20.91 -0.13
C ILE A 10 -31.77 20.20 0.80
N THR A 11 -32.32 20.95 1.76
CA THR A 11 -33.51 20.51 2.49
C THR A 11 -34.56 20.15 1.44
N PRO A 12 -35.22 18.97 1.54
CA PRO A 12 -36.21 18.55 0.55
C PRO A 12 -37.24 19.65 0.33
N HIS A 13 -37.46 20.05 -0.92
CA HIS A 13 -38.48 21.03 -1.24
C HIS A 13 -39.85 20.39 -0.93
N ILE A 14 -40.56 20.96 0.04
CA ILE A 14 -41.93 20.56 0.34
C ILE A 14 -42.83 21.47 -0.49
N PRO A 15 -43.58 20.94 -1.46
CA PRO A 15 -44.41 21.78 -2.31
C PRO A 15 -45.58 22.36 -1.48
N ALA A 16 -45.89 23.64 -1.69
CA ALA A 16 -46.80 24.41 -0.83
C ALA A 16 -48.25 23.89 -0.86
N ASP A 17 -48.64 23.19 -1.93
CA ASP A 17 -49.93 22.54 -2.07
C ASP A 17 -50.06 21.32 -1.14
N ALA A 18 -48.97 20.59 -0.87
CA ALA A 18 -48.96 19.51 0.11
C ALA A 18 -49.24 20.04 1.52
N TYR A 19 -48.66 21.19 1.88
CA TYR A 19 -48.91 21.86 3.16
C TYR A 19 -50.37 22.34 3.25
N ARG A 20 -50.86 23.06 2.25
CA ARG A 20 -52.25 23.55 2.23
C ARG A 20 -53.29 22.43 2.26
N ARG A 21 -53.04 21.32 1.58
CA ARG A 21 -53.93 20.15 1.61
C ARG A 21 -53.94 19.51 3.00
N SER A 22 -52.79 19.44 3.67
CA SER A 22 -52.69 18.93 5.04
C SER A 22 -53.47 19.78 6.04
N GLU A 23 -53.39 21.11 5.95
CA GLU A 23 -54.16 22.03 6.80
C GLU A 23 -55.67 21.89 6.59
N ALA A 24 -56.12 21.77 5.33
CA ALA A 24 -57.54 21.65 5.02
C ALA A 24 -58.15 20.31 5.43
N THR A 25 -57.35 19.23 5.45
CA THR A 25 -57.84 17.86 5.65
C THR A 25 -57.50 17.32 7.06
N GLY A 26 -56.62 18.00 7.79
CA GLY A 26 -56.06 17.52 9.06
C GLY A 26 -55.14 16.28 8.91
N ALA A 27 -54.76 15.93 7.68
CA ALA A 27 -53.94 14.75 7.41
C ALA A 27 -52.45 15.02 7.71
N PRO A 28 -51.72 14.09 8.34
CA PRO A 28 -50.31 14.30 8.69
C PRO A 28 -49.40 14.30 7.45
N VAL A 29 -48.42 15.20 7.41
CA VAL A 29 -47.36 15.23 6.38
C VAL A 29 -46.13 14.51 6.91
N VAL A 30 -45.75 13.41 6.26
CA VAL A 30 -44.54 12.64 6.61
C VAL A 30 -43.44 12.93 5.58
N ILE A 31 -42.32 13.49 6.04
CA ILE A 31 -41.16 13.79 5.20
C ILE A 31 -40.11 12.71 5.44
N VAL A 32 -39.91 11.84 4.46
CA VAL A 32 -38.84 10.82 4.52
C VAL A 32 -37.63 11.35 3.77
N VAL A 33 -36.59 11.69 4.52
CA VAL A 33 -35.29 12.04 3.93
C VAL A 33 -34.47 10.77 3.84
N GLN A 34 -34.33 10.22 2.63
CA GLN A 34 -33.34 9.18 2.39
C GLN A 34 -31.96 9.83 2.41
N ALA A 35 -31.29 9.76 3.56
CA ALA A 35 -29.87 10.07 3.61
C ALA A 35 -29.16 9.11 2.67
N SER A 36 -28.62 9.63 1.56
CA SER A 36 -27.68 8.91 0.70
C SER A 36 -26.35 8.74 1.46
N THR A 37 -26.40 8.02 2.57
CA THR A 37 -25.20 7.45 3.16
C THR A 37 -24.73 6.42 2.15
N HIS A 38 -23.66 6.77 1.44
CA HIS A 38 -23.02 5.86 0.51
C HIS A 38 -22.50 4.68 1.36
N GLN A 39 -23.31 3.62 1.53
CA GLN A 39 -23.00 2.43 2.34
C GLN A 39 -21.98 1.50 1.65
N GLY A 40 -21.11 2.06 0.81
CA GLY A 40 -19.96 1.34 0.27
C GLY A 40 -18.80 1.41 1.26
N ILE A 41 -18.09 0.30 1.45
CA ILE A 41 -16.77 0.35 2.10
C ILE A 41 -15.91 1.29 1.25
N PRO A 42 -15.38 2.40 1.80
CA PRO A 42 -14.57 3.32 1.02
C PRO A 42 -13.30 2.59 0.58
N TRP A 43 -13.17 2.32 -0.71
CA TRP A 43 -12.05 1.56 -1.31
C TRP A 43 -10.68 2.06 -0.88
N GLN A 44 -10.54 3.36 -0.63
CA GLN A 44 -9.34 3.97 -0.08
C GLN A 44 -8.88 3.33 1.24
N ARG A 45 -9.81 2.93 2.12
CA ARG A 45 -9.47 2.26 3.40
C ARG A 45 -8.87 0.88 3.22
N VAL A 46 -9.04 0.25 2.06
CA VAL A 46 -8.50 -1.09 1.76
C VAL A 46 -7.26 -0.99 0.86
N LEU A 47 -7.29 -0.11 -0.15
CA LEU A 47 -6.20 0.04 -1.11
C LEU A 47 -4.96 0.67 -0.48
N ILE A 48 -5.12 1.64 0.44
CA ILE A 48 -3.99 2.29 1.11
C ILE A 48 -3.14 1.27 1.91
N PRO A 49 -3.69 0.50 2.86
CA PRO A 49 -2.89 -0.46 3.62
C PRO A 49 -2.33 -1.58 2.73
N LEU A 50 -3.06 -2.01 1.70
CA LEU A 50 -2.58 -3.00 0.74
C LEU A 50 -1.36 -2.49 -0.03
N ALA A 51 -1.40 -1.24 -0.50
CA ALA A 51 -0.29 -0.62 -1.20
C ALA A 51 0.94 -0.47 -0.30
N VAL A 52 0.75 -0.06 0.97
CA VAL A 52 1.84 0.06 1.95
C VAL A 52 2.45 -1.31 2.25
N ALA A 53 1.63 -2.33 2.49
CA ALA A 53 2.12 -3.69 2.74
C ALA A 53 2.87 -4.25 1.52
N GLY A 54 2.35 -4.04 0.32
CA GLY A 54 2.99 -4.45 -0.93
C GLY A 54 4.35 -3.76 -1.13
N ALA A 55 4.41 -2.44 -0.93
CA ALA A 55 5.66 -1.69 -1.05
C ALA A 55 6.71 -2.14 -0.02
N ALA A 56 6.30 -2.38 1.23
CA ALA A 56 7.19 -2.88 2.27
C ALA A 56 7.74 -4.28 1.94
N ALA A 57 6.87 -5.20 1.48
CA ALA A 57 7.28 -6.55 1.11
C ALA A 57 8.27 -6.55 -0.07
N LEU A 58 7.98 -5.78 -1.12
CA LEU A 58 8.87 -5.63 -2.27
C LEU A 58 10.20 -4.97 -1.87
N GLY A 59 10.17 -3.97 -0.99
CA GLY A 59 11.37 -3.32 -0.46
C GLY A 59 12.27 -4.30 0.30
N ILE A 60 11.69 -5.11 1.19
CA ILE A 60 12.42 -6.12 1.97
C ILE A 60 13.03 -7.18 1.05
N TRP A 61 12.26 -7.71 0.10
CA TRP A 61 12.78 -8.67 -0.88
C TRP A 61 13.88 -8.07 -1.75
N GLY A 62 13.73 -6.82 -2.16
CA GLY A 62 14.76 -6.08 -2.89
C GLY A 62 16.06 -5.95 -2.10
N LEU A 63 15.99 -5.67 -0.80
CA LEU A 63 17.17 -5.62 0.08
C LEU A 63 17.84 -6.99 0.21
N VAL A 64 17.07 -8.07 0.34
CA VAL A 64 17.62 -9.44 0.39
C VAL A 64 18.35 -9.77 -0.91
N VAL A 65 17.74 -9.49 -2.06
CA VAL A 65 18.35 -9.71 -3.37
C VAL A 65 19.62 -8.87 -3.53
N ALA A 66 19.59 -7.59 -3.13
CA ALA A 66 20.76 -6.72 -3.19
C ALA A 66 21.90 -7.23 -2.29
N LEU A 67 21.58 -7.72 -1.08
CA LEU A 67 22.55 -8.31 -0.18
C LEU A 67 23.17 -9.58 -0.78
N CYS A 68 22.36 -10.47 -1.34
CA CYS A 68 22.86 -11.67 -2.03
C CYS A 68 23.75 -11.30 -3.22
N ALA A 69 23.36 -10.33 -4.04
CA ALA A 69 24.15 -9.87 -5.18
C ALA A 69 25.49 -9.26 -4.73
N LEU A 70 25.49 -8.50 -3.64
CA LEU A 70 26.72 -7.92 -3.08
C LEU A 70 27.68 -9.01 -2.57
N LEU A 71 27.14 -10.03 -1.88
CA LEU A 71 27.92 -11.16 -1.40
C LEU A 71 28.49 -12.01 -2.54
N ASP A 72 27.69 -12.25 -3.59
CA ASP A 72 28.15 -12.99 -4.77
C ASP A 72 29.27 -12.25 -5.51
N ALA A 73 29.11 -10.94 -5.71
CA ALA A 73 30.14 -10.10 -6.30
C ALA A 73 31.41 -10.08 -5.44
N ALA A 74 31.28 -10.01 -4.12
CA ALA A 74 32.41 -10.06 -3.19
C ALA A 74 33.12 -11.42 -3.24
N ALA A 75 32.37 -12.53 -3.30
CA ALA A 75 32.93 -13.87 -3.41
C ALA A 75 33.65 -14.07 -4.76
N HIS A 76 33.09 -13.56 -5.85
CA HIS A 76 33.74 -13.57 -7.17
C HIS A 76 35.05 -12.76 -7.14
N ALA A 77 35.04 -11.57 -6.56
CA ALA A 77 36.26 -10.78 -6.42
C ALA A 77 37.31 -11.51 -5.56
N ALA A 78 36.90 -12.10 -4.44
CA ALA A 78 37.81 -12.83 -3.55
C ALA A 78 38.42 -14.06 -4.23
N THR A 79 37.65 -14.82 -5.01
CA THR A 79 38.15 -15.99 -5.76
C THR A 79 39.10 -15.59 -6.87
N VAL A 80 38.85 -14.48 -7.58
CA VAL A 80 39.78 -13.92 -8.58
C VAL A 80 41.09 -13.50 -7.92
N ILE A 81 41.03 -12.80 -6.77
CA ILE A 81 42.22 -12.37 -6.03
C ILE A 81 43.00 -13.59 -5.52
N ALA A 82 42.32 -14.58 -4.94
CA ALA A 82 42.96 -15.81 -4.47
C ALA A 82 43.57 -16.64 -5.61
N GLY A 83 42.91 -16.70 -6.76
CA GLY A 83 43.43 -17.36 -7.96
C GLY A 83 44.63 -16.64 -8.57
N ALA A 84 44.64 -15.30 -8.54
CA ALA A 84 45.75 -14.49 -9.04
C ALA A 84 46.96 -14.43 -8.09
N ALA A 85 46.74 -14.50 -6.78
CA ALA A 85 47.80 -14.39 -5.77
C ALA A 85 48.43 -15.73 -5.36
N GLY A 86 47.85 -16.88 -5.76
CA GLY A 86 48.19 -18.16 -5.13
C GLY A 86 47.67 -18.25 -3.69
N PRO A 87 47.90 -19.35 -2.93
CA PRO A 87 47.27 -19.57 -1.63
C PRO A 87 47.56 -18.41 -0.66
N ILE A 88 46.56 -17.55 -0.45
CA ILE A 88 46.66 -16.34 0.34
C ILE A 88 46.68 -16.72 1.83
N GLY A 89 47.88 -16.76 2.41
CA GLY A 89 48.06 -16.74 3.85
C GLY A 89 47.93 -15.29 4.36
N VAL A 90 46.92 -15.02 5.19
CA VAL A 90 46.85 -13.76 5.94
C VAL A 90 47.64 -13.94 7.24
N GLY A 91 48.72 -13.16 7.41
CA GLY A 91 49.51 -13.14 8.65
C GLY A 91 50.50 -14.30 8.85
N GLY A 92 51.03 -14.91 7.78
CA GLY A 92 52.05 -15.97 7.87
C GLY A 92 51.51 -17.35 8.24
N ILE A 93 50.22 -17.47 8.56
CA ILE A 93 49.56 -18.76 8.78
C ILE A 93 49.08 -19.29 7.43
N THR A 94 49.98 -19.97 6.74
CA THR A 94 49.60 -20.73 5.54
C THR A 94 48.88 -21.99 6.02
N LEU A 95 47.57 -22.11 5.80
CA LEU A 95 46.85 -23.37 5.98
C LEU A 95 47.38 -24.37 4.94
N LYS A 96 48.50 -25.01 5.26
CA LYS A 96 49.00 -26.21 4.57
C LYS A 96 48.09 -27.38 4.91
N LEU A 97 46.92 -27.41 4.28
CA LEU A 97 45.97 -28.52 4.33
C LEU A 97 46.31 -29.67 3.36
N ALA A 98 47.60 -29.84 3.04
CA ALA A 98 48.09 -31.00 2.30
C ALA A 98 49.40 -31.48 2.93
N ARG A 99 49.30 -32.21 4.05
CA ARG A 99 50.38 -33.09 4.51
C ARG A 99 50.17 -34.45 3.83
N PRO A 100 50.97 -34.84 2.83
CA PRO A 100 50.99 -36.23 2.40
C PRO A 100 51.60 -37.08 3.54
N LYS A 101 50.86 -38.10 3.96
CA LYS A 101 51.31 -39.12 4.90
C LYS A 101 52.24 -40.06 4.14
N HIS A 102 53.51 -40.05 4.50
CA HIS A 102 54.45 -41.11 4.16
C HIS A 102 55.00 -41.69 5.47
#